data_AF-A0A7Y2MF57-F1
#
_entry.id   AF-A0A7Y2MF57-F1
#
_cell.length_a   1.000
_cell.length_b   1.000
_cell.length_c   1.000
_cell.angle_alpha   90.00
_cell.angle_beta   90.00
_cell.angle_gamma   90.00
#
_symmetry.space_group_name_H-M   'P 1'
#
loop_
_entity.id
_entity.type
_entity.pdbx_description
1 polymer ?
#
loop_
_entity_poly.entity_id
_entity_poly.type
_entity_poly.pdbx_seq_one_letter_code
_entity_poly.pdbx_strand_id
1 'polypeptide(L)'
;MTSTVTAAAVSKNFGAYQDAAVREPVIITKNGRPRTVLIAYEDYMRLARRDRRVEATTVLSDADIAAVEQAEMEPGSDHLNAELTTGKHAAD
;
A
#
# COMPACT_ATOMS: atom_id res chain seq x y z
N MET A 1 20.75 6.19 5.04
CA MET A 1 20.55 5.05 5.95
C MET A 1 19.45 5.44 6.92
N THR A 2 18.34 4.70 6.98
CA THR A 2 17.21 4.98 7.88
C THR A 2 17.68 5.24 9.32
N SER A 3 17.41 6.44 9.83
CA SER A 3 17.84 6.84 11.18
C SER A 3 16.87 6.31 12.23
N THR A 4 17.38 5.79 13.35
CA THR A 4 16.57 5.33 14.49
C THR A 4 16.83 6.22 15.70
N VAL A 5 15.78 6.85 16.22
CA VAL A 5 15.88 7.85 17.29
C VAL A 5 14.81 7.64 18.36
N THR A 6 15.02 8.21 19.54
CA THR A 6 14.03 8.14 20.62
C THR A 6 12.99 9.25 20.46
N ALA A 7 11.77 9.01 20.96
CA ALA A 7 10.74 10.05 21.00
C ALA A 7 11.22 11.33 21.72
N ALA A 8 12.02 11.18 22.78
CA ALA A 8 12.59 12.32 23.51
C ALA A 8 13.58 13.14 22.66
N ALA A 9 14.38 12.50 21.81
CA ALA A 9 15.28 13.20 20.88
C ALA A 9 14.49 13.96 19.82
N VAL A 10 13.43 13.34 19.28
CA VAL A 10 12.54 13.96 18.31
C VAL A 10 11.84 15.19 18.89
N SER A 11 11.31 15.11 20.12
CA SER A 11 10.67 16.26 20.76
C SER A 11 11.62 17.44 21.00
N LYS A 12 12.91 17.16 21.26
CA LYS A 12 13.91 18.22 21.48
C LYS A 12 14.34 18.93 20.21
N ASN A 13 14.47 18.20 19.10
CA ASN A 13 15.00 18.71 17.82
C ASN A 13 14.07 18.43 16.64
N PHE A 14 12.77 18.70 16.81
CA PHE A 14 11.75 18.25 15.85
C PHE A 14 12.02 18.71 14.42
N GLY A 15 12.39 19.99 14.21
CA GLY A 15 12.68 20.53 12.88
C GLY A 15 13.79 19.78 12.13
N ALA A 16 14.89 19.44 12.81
CA ALA A 16 15.97 18.68 12.19
C ALA A 16 15.54 17.28 11.75
N TYR A 17 14.68 16.63 12.53
CA TYR A 17 14.14 15.31 12.16
C TYR A 17 13.04 15.39 11.10
N GLN A 18 12.30 16.49 11.03
CA GLN A 18 11.38 16.77 9.94
C GLN A 18 12.16 16.92 8.62
N ASP A 19 13.23 17.71 8.61
CA ASP A 19 14.09 17.88 7.44
C ASP A 19 14.78 16.57 7.03
N ALA A 20 15.19 15.76 8.01
CA ALA A 20 15.73 14.42 7.75
C ALA A 20 14.69 13.50 7.11
N ALA A 21 13.45 13.53 7.61
CA ALA A 21 12.33 12.71 7.12
C ALA A 21 11.91 13.01 5.67
N VAL A 22 12.25 14.19 5.15
CA VAL A 22 12.09 14.52 3.73
C VAL A 22 13.05 13.72 2.85
N ARG A 23 14.24 13.39 3.35
CA ARG A 23 15.28 12.65 2.60
C ARG A 23 15.18 11.15 2.80
N GLU A 24 14.91 10.73 4.03
CA GLU A 24 14.81 9.31 4.39
C GLU A 24 13.93 9.08 5.61
N PRO A 25 13.24 7.94 5.72
CA PRO A 25 12.40 7.64 6.88
C PRO A 25 13.18 7.67 8.19
N VAL A 26 12.54 8.20 9.25
CA VAL A 26 13.09 8.24 10.60
C VAL A 26 12.27 7.35 11.52
N ILE A 27 12.87 6.29 12.04
CA ILE A 27 12.24 5.36 12.99
C ILE A 27 12.27 5.98 14.38
N ILE A 28 11.10 6.17 14.97
CA ILE A 28 10.94 6.70 16.32
C ILE A 28 10.65 5.55 17.28
N THR A 29 11.47 5.47 18.32
CA THR A 29 11.40 4.43 19.34
C THR A 29 10.81 4.93 20.65
N LYS A 30 10.16 4.02 21.38
CA LYS A 30 9.75 4.18 22.77
C LYS A 30 10.27 2.98 23.55
N ASN A 31 11.01 3.22 24.64
CA ASN A 31 11.62 2.17 25.46
C ASN A 31 12.47 1.17 24.64
N GLY A 32 13.26 1.69 23.69
CA GLY A 32 14.15 0.88 22.84
C GLY A 32 13.45 0.11 21.70
N ARG A 33 12.13 0.22 21.55
CA ARG A 33 11.37 -0.47 20.49
C ARG A 33 10.82 0.52 19.46
N PRO A 34 10.95 0.26 18.14
CA PRO A 34 10.27 1.02 17.10
C PRO A 34 8.77 1.12 17.38
N ARG A 35 8.22 2.33 17.29
CA ARG A 35 6.80 2.62 17.57
C ARG A 35 6.12 3.31 16.39
N THR A 36 6.79 4.29 15.81
CA THR A 36 6.29 5.05 14.66
C THR A 36 7.44 5.37 13.72
N VAL A 37 7.11 5.77 12.50
CA VAL A 37 8.08 6.26 11.51
C VAL A 37 7.62 7.64 11.06
N LEU A 38 8.53 8.61 11.02
CA LEU A 38 8.30 9.90 10.39
C LEU A 38 8.80 9.83 8.95
N ILE A 39 7.96 10.22 8.00
CA ILE A 39 8.24 10.22 6.56
C ILE A 39 7.72 11.49 5.93
N ALA A 40 8.24 11.83 4.75
CA ALA A 40 7.69 12.88 3.91
C ALA A 40 6.21 12.62 3.61
N TYR A 41 5.43 13.69 3.47
CA TYR A 41 4.02 13.59 3.07
C TYR A 41 3.84 12.87 1.73
N GLU A 42 4.69 13.15 0.75
CA GLU A 42 4.64 12.51 -0.57
C GLU A 42 4.92 11.01 -0.51
N ASP A 43 5.84 10.59 0.37
CA ASP A 43 6.13 9.18 0.63
C ASP A 43 4.93 8.48 1.27
N TYR A 44 4.31 9.12 2.27
CA TYR A 44 3.08 8.62 2.87
C TYR A 44 1.99 8.46 1.81
N MET A 45 1.83 9.43 0.91
CA MET A 45 0.82 9.36 -0.14
C MET A 45 1.09 8.28 -1.17
N ARG A 46 2.35 8.10 -1.59
CA ARG A 46 2.73 6.99 -2.46
C ARG A 46 2.43 5.64 -1.82
N LEU A 47 2.71 5.49 -0.52
CA LEU A 47 2.45 4.25 0.22
C LEU A 47 0.94 4.02 0.37
N ALA A 48 0.18 5.03 0.80
CA ALA A 48 -1.27 4.93 0.99
C ALA A 48 -2.02 4.59 -0.30
N ARG A 49 -1.53 5.02 -1.47
CA ARG A 49 -2.09 4.64 -2.78
C ARG A 49 -1.87 3.17 -3.15
N ARG A 50 -0.78 2.58 -2.64
CA ARG A 50 -0.41 1.18 -2.88
C ARG A 50 -0.87 0.25 -1.77
N ASP A 51 -1.50 0.80 -0.74
CA ASP A 51 -2.03 0.00 0.35
C ASP A 51 -3.11 -0.92 -0.20
N ARG A 52 -2.98 -2.22 0.07
CA ARG A 52 -3.88 -3.23 -0.49
C ARG A 52 -5.23 -3.08 0.19
N ARG A 53 -6.22 -2.60 -0.55
CA ARG A 53 -7.61 -2.59 -0.11
C ARG A 53 -8.23 -3.95 -0.41
N VAL A 54 -8.73 -4.61 0.62
CA VAL A 54 -9.48 -5.86 0.52
C VAL A 54 -10.89 -5.55 0.98
N GLU A 55 -11.82 -5.54 0.04
CA GLU A 55 -13.23 -5.35 0.31
C GLU A 55 -13.96 -6.69 0.18
N ALA A 56 -15.04 -6.88 0.94
CA ALA A 56 -15.88 -8.05 0.78
C ALA A 56 -16.57 -8.01 -0.59
N THR A 57 -16.72 -9.14 -1.27
CA THR A 57 -17.44 -9.19 -2.55
C THR A 57 -18.89 -8.72 -2.43
N THR A 58 -19.49 -8.85 -1.24
CA THR A 58 -20.85 -8.39 -0.94
C THR A 58 -21.01 -6.86 -0.93
N VAL A 59 -19.91 -6.09 -0.94
CA VAL A 59 -19.97 -4.62 -0.98
C VAL A 59 -19.74 -4.04 -2.38
N LEU A 60 -19.49 -4.89 -3.39
CA LEU A 60 -19.38 -4.45 -4.77
C LEU A 60 -20.72 -3.90 -5.24
N SER A 61 -20.70 -2.71 -5.83
CA SER A 61 -21.88 -2.15 -6.49
C SER A 61 -22.14 -2.84 -7.83
N ASP A 62 -23.35 -2.70 -8.37
CA ASP A 62 -23.68 -3.21 -9.71
C ASP A 62 -22.73 -2.63 -10.78
N ALA A 63 -22.27 -1.39 -10.59
CA ALA A 63 -21.30 -0.76 -11.49
C ALA A 63 -19.91 -1.41 -11.39
N ASP A 64 -19.48 -1.80 -10.19
CA ASP A 64 -18.20 -2.50 -10.00
C ASP A 64 -18.24 -3.90 -10.62
N ILE A 65 -19.36 -4.62 -10.44
CA ILE A 65 -19.58 -5.94 -11.03
C ILE A 65 -19.54 -5.84 -12.56
N ALA A 66 -20.29 -4.91 -13.15
CA ALA A 66 -20.30 -4.69 -14.59
C ALA A 66 -18.92 -4.31 -15.14
N ALA A 67 -18.13 -3.52 -14.40
CA ALA A 67 -16.77 -3.17 -14.79
C ALA A 67 -15.82 -4.38 -14.81
N VAL A 68 -15.96 -5.31 -13.85
CA VAL A 68 -15.19 -6.55 -13.82
C VAL A 68 -15.58 -7.47 -14.97
N GLU A 69 -16.87 -7.59 -15.29
CA GLU A 69 -17.35 -8.41 -16.41
C GLU A 69 -16.87 -7.90 -17.78
N GLN A 70 -16.66 -6.58 -17.91
CA GLN A 70 -16.16 -5.95 -19.14
C GLN A 70 -14.63 -5.83 -19.18
N ALA A 71 -13.93 -6.22 -18.12
CA ALA A 71 -12.48 -6.12 -18.07
C ALA A 71 -11.84 -7.12 -19.05
N GLU A 72 -10.98 -6.60 -19.92
CA GLU A 72 -10.19 -7.41 -20.85
C GLU A 72 -8.74 -7.52 -20.36
N MET A 73 -8.07 -8.61 -20.73
CA MET A 73 -6.65 -8.77 -20.44
C MET A 73 -5.83 -7.75 -21.24
N GLU A 74 -4.74 -7.28 -20.65
CA GLU A 74 -3.76 -6.49 -21.38
C GLU A 74 -3.09 -7.36 -22.47
N PRO A 75 -2.68 -6.80 -23.62
CA PRO A 75 -2.18 -7.58 -24.77
C PRO A 75 -1.04 -8.55 -24.45
N GLY A 76 -0.17 -8.22 -23.50
CA GLY A 76 0.92 -9.10 -23.06
C GLY A 76 0.45 -10.35 -22.30
N SER A 77 -0.81 -10.38 -21.88
CA SER A 77 -1.46 -11.41 -21.08
C SER A 77 -2.63 -12.09 -21.79
N ASP A 78 -2.86 -11.82 -23.08
CA ASP A 78 -3.96 -12.40 -23.88
C ASP A 78 -4.00 -13.93 -23.83
N HIS A 79 -2.85 -14.59 -23.74
CA HIS A 79 -2.75 -16.05 -23.67
C HIS A 79 -3.50 -16.66 -22.47
N LEU A 80 -3.70 -15.89 -21.39
CA LEU A 80 -4.45 -16.34 -20.22
C LEU A 80 -5.96 -16.43 -20.47
N ASN A 81 -6.48 -15.80 -21.53
CA ASN A 81 -7.89 -15.97 -21.92
C ASN A 81 -8.22 -17.42 -22.29
N ALA A 82 -7.23 -18.23 -22.70
CA ALA A 82 -7.41 -19.65 -22.93
C ALA A 82 -7.91 -20.39 -21.68
N GLU A 83 -7.53 -19.95 -20.48
CA GLU A 83 -7.91 -20.57 -19.20
C GLU A 83 -9.41 -20.46 -18.89
N LEU A 84 -10.10 -19.46 -19.46
CA LEU A 84 -11.56 -19.32 -19.28
C LEU A 84 -12.34 -20.50 -19.87
N THR A 85 -11.77 -21.16 -20.88
CA THR A 85 -12.42 -22.27 -21.57
C THR A 85 -12.11 -23.64 -20.96
N THR A 86 -10.99 -23.75 -20.22
CA THR A 86 -10.50 -25.01 -19.64
C THR A 86 -11.30 -25.44 -18.40
N GLY A 87 -12.05 -24.53 -17.76
CA GLY A 87 -12.70 -24.75 -16.46
C GLY A 87 -14.23 -24.65 -16.45
N LYS A 88 -14.95 -25.00 -17.52
CA LYS A 88 -16.43 -24.83 -17.57
C LYS A 88 -17.24 -25.63 -16.50
N HIS A 89 -16.61 -26.36 -15.57
CA HIS A 89 -17.31 -27.19 -14.57
C HIS A 89 -16.65 -27.26 -13.18
N ALA A 90 -15.96 -26.22 -12.69
CA ALA A 90 -15.30 -26.30 -11.37
C ALA A 90 -16.11 -25.71 -10.19
N ALA A 91 -17.30 -25.18 -10.43
CA ALA A 91 -18.17 -24.63 -9.39
C ALA A 91 -19.61 -25.14 -9.56
N ASP A 92 -19.79 -26.44 -9.31
CA ASP A 92 -21.06 -27.07 -8.89
C ASP A 92 -20.77 -27.91 -7.64
#